data_AF-A0A819LTJ3-F1
#
_entry.id   AF-A0A819LTJ3-F1
#
_cell.length_a   1.000
_cell.length_b   1.000
_cell.length_c   1.000
_cell.angle_alpha   90.00
_cell.angle_beta   90.00
_cell.angle_gamma   90.00
#
_symmetry.space_group_name_H-M   'P 1'
#
loop_
_entity.id
_entity.type
_entity.pdbx_description
1 polymer ?
#
loop_
_entity_poly.entity_id
_entity_poly.type
_entity_poly.pdbx_seq_one_letter_code
_entity_poly.pdbx_strand_id
1 'polypeptide(L)'
;MLLIGTVLSVFLPRAVARFGYRPPFYLGALMVGTGFLGGQVPCTLYYRLAALQFSTQEFSSKAIAIVIAGGCLSALLGPEIAKHTVNALSKPYSGAYLTTLCECAMLMFILTIIQFPSPRKTHNTHITSSLSTITGDNISINGRSIFVIAGQRTFLIAALGGFVSWSAMAIQMAAAPLAMTGSGYNFVQVTTAVECHLLGMYAPSFFTGSL
;
A
#
# COMPACT_ATOMS: atom_id res chain seq x y z
N MET A 1 -10.32 -11.57 -2.39
CA MET A 1 -10.24 -10.39 -3.29
C MET A 1 -8.85 -10.19 -3.89
N LEU A 2 -7.77 -10.25 -3.10
CA LEU A 2 -6.37 -10.27 -3.61
C LEU A 2 -6.10 -11.39 -4.65
N LEU A 3 -6.61 -12.60 -4.39
CA LEU A 3 -6.42 -13.81 -5.23
C LEU A 3 -7.06 -13.71 -6.63
N ILE A 4 -8.24 -13.08 -6.72
CA ILE A 4 -8.92 -12.87 -7.99
C ILE A 4 -8.23 -11.75 -8.77
N GLY A 5 -7.71 -10.74 -8.09
CA GLY A 5 -7.08 -9.58 -8.73
C GLY A 5 -5.70 -9.84 -9.31
N THR A 6 -4.88 -10.62 -8.65
CA THR A 6 -3.53 -10.98 -9.15
C THR A 6 -3.63 -11.98 -10.30
N VAL A 7 -4.52 -12.96 -10.20
CA VAL A 7 -4.74 -13.92 -11.30
C VAL A 7 -5.36 -13.21 -12.51
N LEU A 8 -6.33 -12.31 -12.31
CA LEU A 8 -6.99 -11.62 -13.43
C LEU A 8 -6.07 -10.58 -14.11
N SER A 9 -5.28 -9.82 -13.34
CA SER A 9 -4.34 -8.81 -13.90
C SER A 9 -3.19 -9.42 -14.70
N VAL A 10 -2.80 -10.66 -14.40
CA VAL A 10 -1.71 -11.37 -15.07
C VAL A 10 -2.20 -12.17 -16.28
N PHE A 11 -3.38 -12.78 -16.20
CA PHE A 11 -3.91 -13.61 -17.29
C PHE A 11 -4.56 -12.78 -18.41
N LEU A 12 -5.15 -11.62 -18.11
CA LEU A 12 -5.75 -10.75 -19.14
C LEU A 12 -4.73 -10.31 -20.21
N PRO A 13 -3.55 -9.77 -19.86
CA PRO A 13 -2.57 -9.32 -20.87
C PRO A 13 -2.05 -10.44 -21.77
N ARG A 14 -1.88 -11.66 -21.24
CA ARG A 14 -1.42 -12.83 -22.02
C ARG A 14 -2.51 -13.43 -22.89
N ALA A 15 -3.77 -13.43 -22.43
CA ALA A 15 -4.92 -13.84 -23.24
C ALA A 15 -5.17 -12.85 -24.40
N VAL A 16 -4.98 -11.56 -24.13
CA VAL A 16 -5.10 -10.45 -25.10
C VAL A 16 -4.00 -10.52 -26.18
N ALA A 17 -2.76 -10.85 -25.80
CA ALA A 17 -1.66 -11.04 -26.75
C ALA A 17 -1.88 -12.19 -27.76
N ARG A 18 -2.76 -13.15 -27.43
CA ARG A 18 -3.08 -14.30 -28.29
C ARG A 18 -4.25 -14.05 -29.24
N PHE A 19 -5.00 -12.95 -29.07
CA PHE A 19 -6.27 -12.69 -29.79
C PHE A 19 -6.21 -11.59 -30.88
N GLY A 20 -5.01 -11.15 -31.27
CA GLY A 20 -4.82 -10.21 -32.37
C GLY A 20 -4.92 -8.74 -31.97
N TYR A 21 -4.08 -7.91 -32.59
CA TYR A 21 -3.90 -6.49 -32.30
C TYR A 21 -5.19 -5.69 -32.53
N ARG A 22 -5.97 -5.47 -31.47
CA ARG A 22 -7.06 -4.48 -31.44
C ARG A 22 -6.82 -3.47 -30.31
N PRO A 23 -6.52 -2.19 -30.63
CA PRO A 23 -6.16 -1.18 -29.63
C PRO A 23 -7.16 -0.98 -28.48
N PRO A 24 -8.51 -1.08 -28.64
CA PRO A 24 -9.41 -0.88 -27.50
C PRO A 24 -9.36 -2.02 -26.47
N PHE A 25 -8.96 -3.23 -26.86
CA PHE A 25 -8.95 -4.39 -25.97
C PHE A 25 -7.75 -4.39 -25.01
N TYR A 26 -6.59 -3.91 -25.46
CA TYR A 26 -5.40 -3.73 -24.61
C TYR A 26 -5.60 -2.63 -23.56
N LEU A 27 -6.27 -1.53 -23.93
CA LEU A 27 -6.61 -0.45 -23.01
C LEU A 27 -7.54 -0.94 -21.90
N GLY A 28 -8.58 -1.71 -22.25
CA GLY A 28 -9.46 -2.33 -21.28
C GLY A 28 -8.72 -3.29 -20.34
N ALA A 29 -7.87 -4.16 -20.89
CA ALA A 29 -7.07 -5.10 -20.09
C ALA A 29 -6.09 -4.40 -19.15
N LEU A 30 -5.46 -3.31 -19.61
CA LEU A 30 -4.53 -2.53 -18.80
C LEU A 30 -5.24 -1.80 -17.67
N MET A 31 -6.39 -1.16 -17.93
CA MET A 31 -7.20 -0.49 -16.90
C MET A 31 -7.67 -1.46 -15.81
N VAL A 32 -8.15 -2.65 -16.21
CA VAL A 32 -8.53 -3.70 -15.28
C VAL A 32 -7.32 -4.17 -14.47
N GLY A 33 -6.19 -4.43 -15.13
CA GLY A 33 -4.95 -4.84 -14.46
C GLY A 33 -4.46 -3.83 -13.43
N THR A 34 -4.38 -2.55 -13.80
CA THR A 34 -3.97 -1.46 -12.90
C THR A 34 -4.97 -1.24 -11.77
N GLY A 35 -6.27 -1.44 -12.02
CA GLY A 35 -7.30 -1.35 -10.99
C GLY A 35 -7.11 -2.40 -9.88
N PHE A 36 -6.76 -3.63 -10.25
CA PHE A 36 -6.48 -4.68 -9.26
C PHE A 36 -5.16 -4.46 -8.50
N LEU A 37 -4.12 -3.95 -9.15
CA LEU A 37 -2.90 -3.50 -8.49
C LEU A 37 -3.21 -2.39 -7.46
N GLY A 38 -4.05 -1.41 -7.83
CA GLY A 38 -4.50 -0.37 -6.90
C GLY A 38 -5.28 -0.91 -5.70
N GLY A 39 -6.04 -1.99 -5.88
CA GLY A 39 -6.78 -2.68 -4.81
C GLY A 39 -5.89 -3.26 -3.70
N GLN A 40 -4.58 -3.41 -3.92
CA GLN A 40 -3.63 -3.90 -2.91
C GLN A 40 -3.33 -2.83 -1.84
N VAL A 41 -3.34 -1.54 -2.21
CA VAL A 41 -3.04 -0.42 -1.29
C VAL A 41 -3.91 -0.42 -0.02
N PRO A 42 -5.25 -0.51 -0.09
CA PRO A 42 -6.08 -0.58 1.11
C PRO A 42 -5.81 -1.86 1.92
N CYS A 43 -5.53 -2.99 1.28
CA CYS A 43 -5.17 -4.23 1.97
C CYS A 43 -3.92 -4.05 2.84
N THR A 44 -2.91 -3.34 2.33
CA THR A 44 -1.68 -3.05 3.08
C THR A 44 -1.93 -2.16 4.30
N LEU A 45 -2.84 -1.19 4.19
CA LEU A 45 -3.24 -0.34 5.32
C LEU A 45 -3.91 -1.16 6.45
N TYR A 46 -4.63 -2.23 6.12
CA TYR A 46 -5.21 -3.13 7.13
C TYR A 46 -4.15 -3.92 7.92
N TYR A 47 -2.96 -4.19 7.38
CA TYR A 47 -1.93 -4.95 8.12
C TYR A 47 -1.46 -4.24 9.38
N ARG A 48 -1.38 -2.91 9.36
CA ARG A 48 -1.06 -2.12 10.56
C ARG A 48 -2.15 -2.25 11.63
N LEU A 49 -3.41 -2.31 11.22
CA LEU A 49 -4.55 -2.50 12.14
C LEU A 49 -4.61 -3.92 12.68
N ALA A 50 -4.29 -4.92 11.85
CA ALA A 50 -4.20 -6.31 12.29
C ALA A 50 -3.07 -6.50 13.31
N ALA A 51 -1.88 -5.93 13.07
CA ALA A 51 -0.75 -5.99 14.01
C ALA A 51 -1.11 -5.43 15.40
N LEU A 52 -1.88 -4.35 15.45
CA LEU A 52 -2.39 -3.76 16.68
C LEU A 52 -3.34 -4.68 17.46
N GLN A 53 -4.18 -5.44 16.75
CA GLN A 53 -5.16 -6.33 17.38
C GLN A 53 -4.53 -7.58 18.02
N PHE A 54 -3.36 -8.02 17.53
CA PHE A 54 -2.66 -9.20 18.04
C PHE A 54 -1.53 -8.86 19.03
N SER A 55 -1.17 -7.58 19.20
CA SER A 55 -0.15 -7.15 20.17
C SER A 55 -0.76 -6.85 21.54
N THR A 56 -0.09 -7.25 22.62
CA THR A 56 -0.41 -6.75 23.97
C THR A 56 -0.08 -5.26 24.07
N GLN A 57 -0.78 -4.52 24.95
CA GLN A 57 -0.69 -3.05 25.05
C GLN A 57 0.77 -2.55 25.15
N GLU A 58 1.61 -3.28 25.89
CA GLU A 58 3.04 -2.98 26.10
C GLU A 58 3.91 -3.14 24.83
N PHE A 59 3.53 -4.03 23.90
CA PHE A 59 4.28 -4.29 22.67
C PHE A 59 3.63 -3.70 21.41
N SER A 60 2.49 -3.02 21.54
CA SER A 60 1.75 -2.42 20.42
C SER A 60 2.56 -1.38 19.64
N SER A 61 3.30 -0.52 20.34
CA SER A 61 4.21 0.46 19.73
C SER A 61 5.32 -0.22 18.93
N LYS A 62 5.93 -1.28 19.50
CA LYS A 62 7.00 -2.04 18.84
C LYS A 62 6.51 -2.82 17.62
N ALA A 63 5.30 -3.39 17.70
CA ALA A 63 4.68 -4.11 16.58
C ALA A 63 4.42 -3.17 15.39
N ILE A 64 3.88 -1.97 15.63
CA ILE A 64 3.69 -0.96 14.59
C ILE A 64 5.03 -0.52 14.00
N ALA A 65 6.05 -0.28 14.85
CA ALA A 65 7.37 0.12 14.40
C ALA A 65 8.00 -0.90 13.44
N ILE A 66 7.87 -2.21 13.73
CA ILE A 66 8.38 -3.28 12.85
C ILE A 66 7.66 -3.26 11.48
N VAL A 67 6.34 -3.05 11.46
CA VAL A 67 5.57 -2.97 10.21
C VAL A 67 6.01 -1.75 9.38
N ILE A 68 6.17 -0.60 10.02
CA ILE A 68 6.63 0.64 9.35
C ILE A 68 8.07 0.50 8.86
N ALA A 69 8.96 -0.11 9.66
CA ALA A 69 10.35 -0.37 9.28
C ALA A 69 10.43 -1.29 8.05
N GLY A 70 9.59 -2.33 7.97
CA GLY A 70 9.46 -3.17 6.78
C GLY A 70 9.01 -2.38 5.54
N GLY A 71 8.05 -1.47 5.69
CA GLY A 71 7.62 -0.56 4.62
C GLY A 71 8.74 0.39 4.16
N CYS A 72 9.53 0.92 5.10
CA CYS A 72 10.68 1.77 4.78
C CYS A 72 11.78 1.00 4.02
N LEU A 73 12.08 -0.24 4.43
CA LEU A 73 13.06 -1.08 3.75
C LEU A 73 12.59 -1.45 2.33
N SER A 74 11.31 -1.76 2.17
CA SER A 74 10.68 -2.01 0.87
C SER A 74 10.74 -0.78 -0.04
N ALA A 75 10.58 0.43 0.50
CA ALA A 75 10.66 1.67 -0.26
C ALA A 75 12.06 1.94 -0.86
N LEU A 76 13.12 1.43 -0.24
CA LEU A 76 14.49 1.52 -0.76
C LEU A 76 14.79 0.40 -1.77
N LEU A 77 14.37 -0.83 -1.46
CA LEU A 77 14.62 -1.99 -2.33
C LEU A 77 13.80 -1.94 -3.63
N GLY A 78 12.58 -1.41 -3.60
CA GLY A 78 11.69 -1.39 -4.78
C GLY A 78 12.29 -0.68 -5.99
N PRO A 79 12.68 0.61 -5.89
CA PRO A 79 13.32 1.36 -6.96
C PRO A 79 14.62 0.73 -7.45
N GLU A 80 15.41 0.14 -6.54
CA GLU A 80 16.68 -0.51 -6.88
C GLU A 80 16.47 -1.75 -7.74
N ILE A 81 15.55 -2.62 -7.33
CA ILE A 81 15.16 -3.79 -8.11
C ILE A 81 14.58 -3.34 -9.47
N ALA A 82 13.77 -2.27 -9.50
CA ALA A 82 13.22 -1.75 -10.74
C ALA A 82 14.32 -1.28 -11.72
N LYS A 83 15.32 -0.51 -11.25
CA LYS A 83 16.47 -0.07 -12.06
C LYS A 83 17.21 -1.26 -12.70
N HIS A 84 17.42 -2.33 -11.94
CA HIS A 84 18.10 -3.53 -12.42
C HIS A 84 17.24 -4.42 -13.33
N THR A 85 15.91 -4.43 -13.15
CA THR A 85 15.03 -5.33 -13.90
C THR A 85 14.52 -4.73 -15.23
N VAL A 86 14.54 -3.40 -15.39
CA VAL A 86 14.01 -2.74 -16.60
C VAL A 86 14.75 -3.16 -17.88
N ASN A 87 16.05 -3.46 -17.80
CA ASN A 87 16.88 -3.88 -18.95
C ASN A 87 17.15 -5.39 -19.00
N ALA A 88 16.59 -6.18 -18.07
CA ALA A 88 16.91 -7.60 -17.95
C ALA A 88 16.30 -8.48 -19.07
N LEU A 89 15.32 -7.97 -19.82
CA LEU A 89 14.63 -8.70 -20.88
C LEU A 89 14.56 -7.87 -22.17
N SER A 90 14.44 -8.54 -23.32
CA SER A 90 14.47 -7.93 -24.67
C SER A 90 13.37 -6.89 -24.95
N LYS A 91 12.36 -6.76 -24.07
CA LYS A 91 11.36 -5.69 -24.13
C LYS A 91 11.44 -4.83 -22.86
N PRO A 92 11.58 -3.50 -22.97
CA PRO A 92 11.63 -2.61 -21.80
C PRO A 92 10.37 -2.76 -20.95
N TYR A 93 10.51 -2.65 -19.62
CA TYR A 93 9.47 -2.81 -18.58
C TYR A 93 8.87 -4.21 -18.39
N SER A 94 9.09 -5.15 -19.31
CA SER A 94 8.58 -6.52 -19.15
C SER A 94 9.16 -7.24 -17.93
N GLY A 95 10.43 -6.97 -17.61
CA GLY A 95 11.08 -7.45 -16.41
C GLY A 95 10.43 -6.92 -15.13
N ALA A 96 10.12 -5.62 -15.08
CA ALA A 96 9.48 -5.00 -13.90
C ALA A 96 8.14 -5.67 -13.55
N TYR A 97 7.29 -5.96 -14.55
CA TYR A 97 6.04 -6.68 -14.33
C TYR A 97 6.24 -8.12 -13.82
N LEU A 98 7.31 -8.79 -14.26
CA LEU A 98 7.62 -10.15 -13.80
C LEU A 98 8.08 -10.14 -12.33
N THR A 99 8.86 -9.13 -11.93
CA THR A 99 9.26 -8.94 -10.53
C THR A 99 8.04 -8.65 -9.64
N THR A 100 7.12 -7.77 -10.06
CA THR A 100 5.88 -7.52 -9.31
C THR A 100 5.03 -8.79 -9.14
N LEU A 101 5.01 -9.65 -10.16
CA LEU A 101 4.34 -10.94 -10.09
C LEU A 101 5.01 -11.89 -9.10
N CYS A 102 6.34 -11.93 -9.10
CA CYS A 102 7.12 -12.70 -8.13
C CYS A 102 6.87 -12.22 -6.70
N GLU A 103 6.86 -10.91 -6.46
CA GLU A 103 6.54 -10.30 -5.17
C GLU A 103 5.14 -10.68 -4.69
N CYS A 104 4.13 -10.57 -5.56
CA CYS A 104 2.75 -10.95 -5.24
C CYS A 104 2.65 -12.45 -4.89
N ALA A 105 3.36 -13.31 -5.62
CA ALA A 105 3.41 -14.74 -5.35
C ALA A 105 4.11 -15.04 -4.02
N MET A 106 5.19 -14.32 -3.70
CA MET A 106 5.91 -14.44 -2.44
C MET A 106 5.05 -14.00 -1.25
N LEU A 107 4.31 -12.89 -1.38
CA LEU A 107 3.36 -12.44 -0.36
C LEU A 107 2.26 -13.48 -0.12
N MET A 108 1.72 -14.07 -1.19
CA MET A 108 0.75 -15.16 -1.10
C MET A 108 1.30 -16.39 -0.37
N PHE A 109 2.54 -16.78 -0.69
CA PHE A 109 3.21 -17.90 -0.02
C PHE A 109 3.39 -17.63 1.47
N ILE A 110 3.83 -16.42 1.83
CA ILE A 110 3.94 -15.98 3.23
C ILE A 110 2.59 -16.06 3.96
N LEU A 111 1.51 -15.56 3.35
CA LEU A 111 0.18 -15.55 3.98
C LEU A 111 -0.40 -16.96 4.14
N THR A 112 0.04 -17.92 3.34
CA THR A 112 -0.40 -19.33 3.48
C THR A 112 0.31 -20.03 4.64
N ILE A 113 1.53 -19.60 4.97
CA ILE A 113 2.32 -20.14 6.08
C ILE A 113 1.93 -19.50 7.41
N ILE A 114 1.55 -18.22 7.40
CA ILE A 114 1.13 -17.51 8.61
C ILE A 114 -0.23 -18.04 9.08
N GLN A 115 -0.22 -18.81 10.16
CA GLN A 115 -1.43 -19.18 10.88
C GLN A 115 -1.77 -18.07 11.88
N PHE A 116 -2.87 -17.36 11.63
CA PHE A 116 -3.41 -16.43 12.60
C PHE A 116 -4.01 -17.21 13.77
N PRO A 117 -3.50 -17.08 15.00
CA PRO A 117 -4.17 -17.64 16.17
C PRO A 117 -5.57 -17.04 16.27
N SER A 118 -6.58 -17.90 16.50
CA SER A 118 -7.99 -17.53 16.58
C SER A 118 -8.17 -16.29 17.46
N PRO A 119 -8.96 -15.29 17.03
CA PRO A 119 -9.09 -14.02 17.74
C PRO A 119 -9.46 -14.28 19.19
N ARG A 120 -8.54 -13.91 20.09
CA ARG A 120 -8.79 -13.93 21.53
C ARG A 120 -10.00 -13.03 21.75
N LYS A 121 -11.12 -13.60 22.19
CA LYS A 121 -12.21 -12.82 22.79
C LYS A 121 -11.65 -12.23 24.09
N THR A 122 -10.91 -11.14 24.01
CA THR A 122 -10.33 -10.49 25.18
C THR A 122 -10.56 -8.99 25.06
N HIS A 123 -11.74 -8.61 25.56
CA HIS A 123 -11.90 -7.49 26.47
C HIS A 123 -11.34 -6.13 25.98
N ASN A 124 -12.12 -5.48 25.12
CA ASN A 124 -12.60 -4.09 25.23
C ASN A 124 -12.11 -3.22 26.41
N THR A 125 -10.81 -3.02 26.64
CA THR A 125 -10.41 -2.13 27.75
C THR A 125 -9.18 -1.26 27.53
N HIS A 126 -8.34 -1.47 26.50
CA HIS A 126 -7.10 -0.67 26.43
C HIS A 126 -6.76 0.03 25.10
N ILE A 127 -7.49 -0.19 23.99
CA ILE A 127 -7.32 0.66 22.78
C ILE A 127 -8.07 2.01 22.92
N THR A 128 -8.74 2.24 24.05
CA THR A 128 -9.28 3.53 24.47
C THR A 128 -8.30 4.35 25.31
N SER A 129 -6.99 4.09 25.31
CA SER A 129 -6.02 4.91 26.07
C SER A 129 -5.07 5.77 25.23
N SER A 130 -4.84 5.45 23.94
CA SER A 130 -4.02 6.30 23.05
C SER A 130 -4.84 7.05 21.99
N LEU A 131 -6.12 6.74 21.85
CA LEU A 131 -7.11 7.52 21.09
C LEU A 131 -8.18 8.13 22.02
N SER A 132 -7.83 8.39 23.28
CA SER A 132 -8.70 9.05 24.27
C SER A 132 -8.17 10.37 24.79
N THR A 133 -7.05 10.86 24.25
CA THR A 133 -6.60 12.24 24.49
C THR A 133 -7.39 13.26 23.65
N ILE A 134 -8.28 12.79 22.76
CA ILE A 134 -9.21 13.65 22.03
C ILE A 134 -10.63 13.14 22.28
N THR A 135 -11.29 13.75 23.26
CA THR A 135 -12.73 13.66 23.59
C THR A 135 -13.14 12.50 24.51
N GLY A 136 -13.42 12.86 25.76
CA GLY A 136 -14.16 12.02 26.68
C GLY A 136 -15.59 11.78 26.20
N ASP A 137 -15.99 10.52 26.10
CA ASP A 137 -17.13 9.96 26.84
C ASP A 137 -17.42 8.53 26.37
N ASN A 138 -17.37 7.60 27.33
CA ASN A 138 -18.16 6.38 27.42
C ASN A 138 -18.65 5.73 26.10
N ILE A 139 -17.78 5.01 25.40
CA ILE A 139 -18.19 4.14 24.29
C ILE A 139 -18.38 2.71 24.81
N SER A 140 -19.64 2.37 25.11
CA SER A 140 -20.10 0.99 25.14
C SER A 140 -19.95 0.39 23.74
N ILE A 141 -19.13 -0.66 23.64
CA ILE A 141 -18.81 -1.35 22.38
C ILE A 141 -19.96 -2.31 22.09
N ASN A 142 -21.03 -1.75 21.52
CA ASN A 142 -22.06 -2.49 20.81
C ASN A 142 -22.04 -1.98 19.36
N GLY A 143 -21.97 -2.87 18.38
CA GLY A 143 -21.67 -2.53 16.98
C GLY A 143 -22.59 -1.45 16.42
N ARG A 144 -22.08 -0.21 16.37
CA ARG A 144 -22.82 0.94 15.81
C ARG A 144 -22.95 0.75 14.30
N SER A 145 -24.16 0.98 13.77
CA SER A 145 -24.43 0.92 12.33
C SER A 145 -23.46 1.83 11.55
N ILE A 146 -22.86 1.32 10.47
CA ILE A 146 -21.90 2.05 9.60
C ILE A 146 -22.46 3.42 9.17
N PHE A 147 -23.77 3.50 8.94
CA PHE A 147 -24.44 4.73 8.51
C PHE A 147 -24.46 5.80 9.61
N VAL A 148 -24.47 5.41 10.88
CA VAL A 148 -24.40 6.34 12.01
C VAL A 148 -22.99 6.91 12.17
N ILE A 149 -21.96 6.11 11.90
CA ILE A 149 -20.55 6.55 11.93
C ILE A 149 -20.26 7.49 10.76
N ALA A 150 -20.78 7.17 9.58
CA ALA A 150 -20.63 8.01 8.38
C ALA A 150 -21.22 9.42 8.55
N GLY A 151 -22.26 9.57 9.38
CA GLY A 151 -22.89 10.85 9.67
C GLY A 151 -22.18 11.71 10.73
N GLN A 152 -21.12 11.20 11.38
CA GLN A 152 -20.40 11.97 12.41
C GLN A 152 -19.48 13.02 11.77
N ARG A 153 -19.57 14.27 12.24
CA ARG A 153 -18.72 15.37 11.76
C ARG A 153 -17.22 15.05 11.89
N THR A 154 -16.81 14.41 12.98
CA THR A 154 -15.42 13.99 13.20
C THR A 154 -14.94 13.01 12.13
N PHE A 155 -15.79 12.05 11.73
CA PHE A 155 -15.47 11.12 10.66
C PHE A 155 -15.35 11.85 9.31
N LEU A 156 -16.26 12.77 9.01
CA LEU A 156 -16.23 13.52 7.75
C LEU A 156 -14.96 14.38 7.62
N ILE A 157 -14.56 15.08 8.70
CA ILE A 157 -13.35 15.90 8.71
C ILE A 157 -12.10 15.02 8.52
N ALA A 158 -12.01 13.89 9.21
CA ALA A 158 -10.90 12.94 9.07
C ALA A 158 -10.85 12.32 7.67
N ALA A 159 -12.00 11.93 7.11
CA ALA A 159 -12.11 11.36 5.77
C ALA A 159 -11.71 12.37 4.69
N LEU A 160 -12.18 13.63 4.78
CA LEU A 160 -11.79 14.69 3.87
C LEU A 160 -10.30 15.03 3.98
N GLY A 161 -9.77 15.13 5.20
CA GLY A 161 -8.34 15.36 5.43
C GLY A 161 -7.47 14.25 4.83
N GLY A 162 -7.88 12.98 5.02
CA GLY A 162 -7.21 11.82 4.41
C GLY A 162 -7.30 11.84 2.88
N PHE A 163 -8.48 12.15 2.33
CA PHE A 163 -8.69 12.25 0.89
C PHE A 163 -7.79 13.32 0.26
N VAL A 164 -7.81 14.54 0.80
CA VAL A 164 -6.99 15.66 0.27
C VAL A 164 -5.50 15.32 0.36
N SER A 165 -5.05 14.75 1.49
CA SER A 165 -3.65 14.36 1.69
C SER A 165 -3.22 13.29 0.69
N TRP A 166 -4.05 12.26 0.49
CA TRP A 166 -3.77 11.19 -0.47
C TRP A 166 -3.77 11.71 -1.92
N SER A 167 -4.73 12.56 -2.28
CA SER A 167 -4.80 13.17 -3.61
C SER A 167 -3.58 14.03 -3.90
N ALA A 168 -3.15 14.86 -2.96
CA ALA A 168 -1.95 15.70 -3.13
C ALA A 168 -0.69 14.84 -3.35
N MET A 169 -0.53 13.79 -2.53
CA MET A 169 0.59 12.85 -2.66
C MET A 169 0.57 12.13 -4.01
N ALA A 170 -0.59 11.60 -4.42
CA ALA A 170 -0.74 10.86 -5.67
C ALA A 170 -0.46 11.74 -6.90
N ILE A 171 -0.94 12.98 -6.91
CA ILE A 171 -0.68 13.94 -8.01
C ILE A 171 0.80 14.25 -8.09
N GLN A 172 1.46 14.55 -6.98
CA GLN A 172 2.88 14.87 -6.95
C GLN A 172 3.74 13.71 -7.48
N MET A 173 3.46 12.49 -7.03
CA MET A 173 4.19 11.28 -7.44
C MET A 173 3.96 10.92 -8.91
N ALA A 174 2.85 11.34 -9.53
CA ALA A 174 2.60 11.15 -10.95
C ALA A 174 3.19 12.27 -11.82
N ALA A 175 3.05 13.53 -11.40
CA ALA A 175 3.42 14.69 -12.19
C ALA A 175 4.95 14.88 -12.28
N ALA A 176 5.69 14.68 -11.19
CA ALA A 176 7.13 14.92 -11.16
C ALA A 176 7.91 13.99 -12.10
N PRO A 177 7.71 12.65 -12.10
CA PRO A 177 8.37 11.76 -13.05
C PRO A 177 7.99 12.07 -14.49
N LEU A 178 6.72 12.42 -14.74
CA LEU A 178 6.24 12.73 -16.09
C LEU A 178 6.92 13.98 -16.65
N ALA A 179 7.02 15.04 -15.86
CA ALA A 179 7.73 16.27 -16.27
C ALA A 179 9.23 16.04 -16.51
N MET A 180 9.87 15.20 -15.68
CA MET A 180 11.29 14.85 -15.88
C MET A 180 11.50 14.03 -17.16
N THR A 181 10.64 13.04 -17.43
CA THR A 181 10.74 12.29 -18.70
C THR A 181 10.49 13.17 -19.92
N GLY A 182 9.56 14.14 -19.83
CA GLY A 182 9.33 15.13 -20.89
C GLY A 182 10.49 16.10 -21.12
N SER A 183 11.36 16.28 -20.11
CA SER A 183 12.56 17.12 -20.19
C SER A 183 13.81 16.34 -20.62
N GLY A 184 13.69 15.04 -20.92
CA GLY A 184 14.79 14.21 -21.43
C GLY A 184 15.68 13.55 -20.36
N TYR A 185 15.28 13.54 -19.09
CA TYR A 185 16.05 12.86 -18.04
C TYR A 185 16.01 11.32 -18.20
N ASN A 186 17.12 10.65 -17.88
CA ASN A 186 17.20 9.19 -17.95
C ASN A 186 16.32 8.56 -16.86
N PHE A 187 15.73 7.39 -17.14
CA PHE A 187 14.93 6.61 -16.19
C PHE A 187 15.63 6.44 -14.83
N VAL A 188 16.93 6.19 -14.82
CA VAL A 188 17.71 6.06 -13.57
C VAL A 188 17.64 7.34 -12.73
N GLN A 189 17.76 8.52 -13.34
CA GLN A 189 17.71 9.80 -12.65
C GLN A 189 16.32 10.09 -12.09
N VAL A 190 15.28 9.75 -12.85
CA VAL A 190 13.89 9.86 -12.40
C VAL A 190 13.63 8.96 -11.20
N THR A 191 14.10 7.71 -11.26
CA THR A 191 13.94 6.75 -10.16
C THR A 191 14.71 7.19 -8.91
N THR A 192 15.93 7.71 -9.05
CA THR A 192 16.72 8.25 -7.92
C THR A 192 16.04 9.46 -7.27
N ALA A 193 15.35 10.32 -8.03
CA ALA A 193 14.59 11.43 -7.46
C ALA A 193 13.41 10.94 -6.59
N VAL A 194 12.69 9.91 -7.05
CA VAL A 194 11.61 9.27 -6.27
C VAL A 194 12.18 8.59 -5.02
N GLU A 195 13.31 7.91 -5.13
CA GLU A 195 14.01 7.28 -4.01
C GLU A 195 14.43 8.32 -2.95
N CYS A 196 15.00 9.44 -3.38
CA CYS A 196 15.34 10.56 -2.50
C CYS A 196 14.10 11.16 -1.80
N HIS A 197 12.98 11.31 -2.54
CA HIS A 197 11.72 11.76 -1.96
C HIS A 197 11.20 10.80 -0.87
N LEU A 198 11.21 9.48 -1.14
CA LEU A 198 10.79 8.46 -0.18
C LEU A 198 11.69 8.47 1.07
N LEU A 199 12.99 8.58 0.88
CA LEU A 199 13.95 8.69 1.98
C LEU A 199 13.70 9.96 2.80
N GLY A 200 13.40 11.09 2.15
CA GLY A 200 12.99 12.33 2.82
C GLY A 200 11.68 12.23 3.59
N MET A 201 10.73 11.40 3.13
CA MET A 201 9.47 11.14 3.85
C MET A 201 9.66 10.28 5.10
N TYR A 202 10.53 9.25 5.03
CA TYR A 202 10.76 8.33 6.15
C TYR A 202 11.83 8.82 7.14
N ALA A 203 12.82 9.61 6.72
CA ALA A 203 13.90 10.10 7.56
C ALA A 203 13.44 10.82 8.85
N PRO A 204 12.41 11.71 8.83
CA PRO A 204 11.91 12.36 10.04
C PRO A 204 11.34 11.39 11.08
N SER A 205 10.86 10.21 10.63
CA SER A 205 10.28 9.20 11.52
C SER A 205 11.34 8.54 12.41
N PHE A 206 12.59 8.43 11.94
CA PHE A 206 13.69 7.92 12.74
C PHE A 206 14.15 8.93 13.80
N PHE A 207 14.15 10.23 13.48
CA PHE A 207 14.55 11.27 14.42
C PHE A 207 13.47 11.58 15.47
N THR A 208 12.20 11.52 15.08
CA THR A 208 11.08 11.80 16.00
C THR A 208 10.70 10.57 16.83
N GLY A 209 10.99 9.36 16.32
CA GLY A 209 10.77 8.09 17.01
C GLY A 209 11.92 7.67 17.89
N SER A 210 12.53 8.59 18.66
CA SER A 210 13.39 8.19 19.78
C SER A 210 12.56 7.31 20.71
N LEU A 211 12.84 6.02 20.61
CA LEU A 211 12.42 4.95 21.50
C LEU A 211 12.92 5.23 22.92
#